data_AF-A0A9D5GQM6-F1
#
_entry.id   AF-A0A9D5GQM6-F1
#
_cell.length_a   1.000
_cell.length_b   1.000
_cell.length_c   1.000
_cell.angle_alpha   90.00
_cell.angle_beta   90.00
_cell.angle_gamma   90.00
#
_symmetry.space_group_name_H-M   'P 1'
#
loop_
_entity.id
_entity.type
_entity.pdbx_description
1 polymer ?
#
loop_
_entity_poly.entity_id
_entity_poly.type
_entity_poly.pdbx_seq_one_letter_code
_entity_poly.pdbx_strand_id
1 'polypeptide(L)'
;ATPPSHTYVTADTYTITISGTFPRIFLWNSTSAGQIRSVKQWGDIAWGSMSYAFRDCSNLSIANEAGVPNLSNVTNMFGMFQNSSLSGDLSKWDVSKVTNMFGMFANSSFNGDISEWDVSKVTSMGVMFWASTFNGDISEWNVSKVTNMAEMFFQSDFNGDISDWDVSKVTNMESMFQSSDFNGDLSKWDVSKVTNMANMFTGNTSMSSENYDKLLIGWSTLNTAARETKIPSGIAFDAPDKYSCRGKAGRDKLTGATHSWTIKGDELISIRTDAASLPEVTSQCEGTDLTPPTAKSSCTVGEGTT
;
A
#
# COMPACT_ATOMS: atom_id res chain seq x y z
N ALA A 1 -20.68 -1.30 -33.87
CA ALA A 1 -20.30 -2.48 -34.67
C ALA A 1 -20.18 -3.67 -33.72
N THR A 2 -20.64 -4.86 -34.13
CA THR A 2 -20.39 -6.09 -33.38
C THR A 2 -18.87 -6.31 -33.33
N PRO A 3 -18.27 -6.58 -32.16
CA PRO A 3 -16.85 -6.87 -32.07
C PRO A 3 -16.50 -8.07 -32.97
N PRO A 4 -15.37 -8.04 -33.68
CA PRO A 4 -14.91 -9.22 -34.41
C PRO A 4 -14.73 -10.38 -33.43
N SER A 5 -15.23 -11.56 -33.80
CA SER A 5 -15.07 -12.79 -33.02
C SER A 5 -14.61 -13.93 -33.91
N HIS A 6 -13.88 -14.87 -33.32
CA HIS A 6 -13.40 -16.07 -33.98
C HIS A 6 -13.44 -17.24 -33.01
N THR A 7 -13.85 -18.42 -33.49
CA THR A 7 -13.88 -19.67 -32.71
C THR A 7 -12.93 -20.67 -33.33
N TYR A 8 -11.91 -21.07 -32.57
CA TYR A 8 -11.00 -22.14 -32.98
C TYR A 8 -11.65 -23.50 -32.69
N VAL A 9 -11.84 -24.31 -33.72
CA VAL A 9 -12.53 -25.62 -33.62
C VAL A 9 -11.64 -26.71 -33.04
N THR A 10 -10.32 -26.56 -33.15
CA THR A 10 -9.33 -27.48 -32.58
C THR A 10 -8.66 -26.85 -31.37
N ALA A 11 -8.45 -27.63 -30.31
CA ALA A 11 -7.69 -27.18 -29.15
C ALA A 11 -6.19 -27.16 -29.49
N ASP A 12 -5.62 -25.96 -29.63
CA ASP A 12 -4.20 -25.74 -29.91
C ASP A 12 -3.79 -24.32 -29.46
N THR A 13 -2.49 -24.01 -29.56
CA THR A 13 -1.94 -22.67 -29.36
C THR A 13 -1.96 -21.90 -30.67
N TYR A 14 -2.75 -20.82 -30.70
CA TYR A 14 -2.85 -19.95 -31.87
C TYR A 14 -2.09 -18.64 -31.64
N THR A 15 -1.42 -18.16 -32.68
CA THR A 15 -0.84 -16.81 -32.68
C THR A 15 -1.83 -15.85 -33.34
N ILE A 16 -2.36 -14.90 -32.57
CA ILE A 16 -3.23 -13.85 -33.07
C ILE A 16 -2.36 -12.61 -33.33
N THR A 17 -2.39 -12.12 -34.58
CA THR A 17 -1.73 -10.87 -34.95
C THR A 17 -2.79 -9.82 -35.20
N ILE A 18 -2.63 -8.65 -34.58
CA ILE A 18 -3.55 -7.53 -34.70
C ILE A 18 -2.83 -6.39 -35.43
N SER A 19 -3.50 -5.78 -36.39
CA SER A 19 -2.99 -4.64 -37.15
C SER A 19 -4.09 -3.60 -37.39
N GLY A 20 -3.71 -2.38 -37.74
CA GLY A 20 -4.63 -1.26 -37.89
C GLY A 20 -5.04 -0.64 -36.54
N THR A 21 -6.22 -0.02 -36.50
CA THR A 21 -6.70 0.68 -35.30
C THR A 21 -7.18 -0.30 -34.25
N PHE A 22 -6.37 -0.52 -33.21
CA PHE A 22 -6.71 -1.39 -32.08
C PHE A 22 -6.39 -0.70 -30.76
N PRO A 23 -7.31 0.13 -30.22
CA PRO A 23 -6.97 1.05 -29.14
C PRO A 23 -6.84 0.40 -27.76
N ARG A 24 -7.41 -0.79 -27.54
CA ARG A 24 -7.34 -1.51 -26.26
C ARG A 24 -7.76 -2.97 -26.37
N ILE A 25 -7.23 -3.79 -25.46
CA ILE A 25 -7.86 -5.05 -25.04
C ILE A 25 -8.79 -4.72 -23.87
N PHE A 26 -9.94 -5.39 -23.76
CA PHE A 26 -10.89 -5.19 -22.67
C PHE A 26 -11.56 -6.50 -22.30
N LEU A 27 -11.22 -7.06 -21.13
CA LEU A 27 -11.63 -8.40 -20.69
C LEU A 27 -12.58 -8.41 -19.49
N TRP A 28 -13.23 -7.29 -19.19
CA TRP A 28 -14.26 -7.27 -18.15
C TRP A 28 -15.34 -8.32 -18.42
N ASN A 29 -15.55 -9.22 -17.45
CA ASN A 29 -16.48 -10.36 -17.54
C ASN A 29 -16.22 -11.31 -18.72
N SER A 30 -14.99 -11.37 -19.24
CA SER A 30 -14.63 -12.32 -20.31
C SER A 30 -14.46 -13.74 -19.77
N THR A 31 -15.21 -14.70 -20.30
CA THR A 31 -15.04 -16.13 -20.00
C THR A 31 -13.82 -16.73 -20.70
N SER A 32 -13.22 -16.00 -21.66
CA SER A 32 -12.04 -16.42 -22.42
C SER A 32 -10.74 -15.79 -21.93
N ALA A 33 -10.76 -14.97 -20.87
CA ALA A 33 -9.57 -14.27 -20.39
C ALA A 33 -8.39 -15.21 -20.07
N GLY A 34 -8.67 -16.34 -19.42
CA GLY A 34 -7.68 -17.38 -19.12
C GLY A 34 -7.10 -18.11 -20.34
N GLN A 35 -7.59 -17.84 -21.55
CA GLN A 35 -7.06 -18.40 -22.79
C GLN A 35 -5.87 -17.59 -23.33
N ILE A 36 -5.68 -16.33 -22.89
CA ILE A 36 -4.49 -15.53 -23.27
C ILE A 36 -3.29 -16.04 -22.48
N ARG A 37 -2.30 -16.59 -23.19
CA ARG A 37 -1.10 -17.20 -22.58
C ARG A 37 0.13 -16.32 -22.67
N SER A 38 0.31 -15.59 -23.78
CA SER A 38 1.51 -14.78 -23.94
C SER A 38 1.32 -13.54 -24.79
N VAL A 39 2.09 -12.51 -24.46
CA VAL A 39 2.36 -11.37 -25.34
C VAL A 39 3.75 -11.55 -25.91
N LYS A 40 3.83 -11.81 -27.23
CA LYS A 40 5.11 -12.01 -27.94
C LYS A 40 5.72 -10.72 -28.48
N GLN A 41 4.89 -9.70 -28.72
CA GLN A 41 5.29 -8.36 -29.15
C GLN A 41 4.14 -7.37 -28.90
N TRP A 42 4.48 -6.14 -28.52
CA TRP A 42 3.49 -5.06 -28.39
C TRP A 42 3.21 -4.35 -29.73
N GLY A 43 4.14 -4.43 -30.68
CA GLY A 43 4.08 -3.69 -31.94
C GLY A 43 4.09 -2.17 -31.75
N ASP A 44 3.66 -1.45 -32.77
CA ASP A 44 3.73 0.03 -32.82
C ASP A 44 2.42 0.73 -32.41
N ILE A 45 1.45 -0.04 -31.91
CA ILE A 45 0.14 0.50 -31.50
C ILE A 45 0.31 1.41 -30.29
N ALA A 46 -0.08 2.67 -30.44
CA ALA A 46 -0.25 3.60 -29.32
C ALA A 46 -1.55 3.26 -28.57
N TRP A 47 -1.42 2.58 -27.44
CA TRP A 47 -2.57 2.10 -26.66
C TRP A 47 -3.36 3.26 -26.07
N GLY A 48 -4.68 3.26 -26.28
CA GLY A 48 -5.58 4.28 -25.77
C GLY A 48 -6.02 4.05 -24.32
N SER A 49 -6.03 2.79 -23.86
CA SER A 49 -6.30 2.44 -22.46
C SER A 49 -5.84 1.00 -22.19
N MET A 50 -5.42 0.73 -20.95
CA MET A 50 -5.12 -0.62 -20.47
C MET A 50 -6.14 -1.12 -19.43
N SER A 51 -7.25 -0.41 -19.25
CA SER A 51 -8.28 -0.80 -18.29
C SER A 51 -8.82 -2.20 -18.62
N TYR A 52 -8.65 -3.13 -17.69
CA TYR A 52 -9.01 -4.55 -17.80
C TYR A 52 -8.40 -5.29 -19.01
N ALA A 53 -7.26 -4.85 -19.55
CA ALA A 53 -6.67 -5.48 -20.74
C ALA A 53 -6.27 -6.95 -20.53
N PHE A 54 -5.88 -7.32 -19.31
CA PHE A 54 -5.37 -8.66 -18.95
C PHE A 54 -5.97 -9.18 -17.64
N ARG A 55 -7.16 -8.70 -17.30
CA ARG A 55 -7.92 -9.19 -16.13
C ARG A 55 -8.23 -10.67 -16.30
N ASP A 56 -8.11 -11.44 -15.23
CA ASP A 56 -8.37 -12.90 -15.15
C ASP A 56 -7.49 -13.75 -16.10
N CYS A 57 -6.42 -13.17 -16.66
CA CYS A 57 -5.42 -13.92 -17.44
C CYS A 57 -4.53 -14.74 -16.49
N SER A 58 -5.00 -15.90 -16.08
CA SER A 58 -4.38 -16.77 -15.06
C SER A 58 -3.06 -17.45 -15.48
N ASN A 59 -2.58 -17.22 -16.71
CA ASN A 59 -1.39 -17.86 -17.27
C ASN A 59 -0.64 -16.91 -18.21
N LEU A 60 -0.63 -15.61 -17.91
CA LEU A 60 -0.07 -14.60 -18.79
C LEU A 60 1.45 -14.50 -18.63
N SER A 61 2.16 -14.62 -19.74
CA SER A 61 3.59 -14.35 -19.83
C SER A 61 3.90 -13.28 -20.88
N ILE A 62 4.56 -12.20 -20.49
CA ILE A 62 5.10 -11.22 -21.42
C ILE A 62 6.52 -11.69 -21.76
N ALA A 63 6.74 -12.02 -23.03
CA ALA A 63 8.04 -12.51 -23.50
C ALA A 63 9.11 -11.41 -23.36
N ASN A 64 10.36 -11.80 -23.08
CA ASN A 64 11.46 -10.85 -22.90
C ASN A 64 11.72 -10.03 -24.18
N GLU A 65 11.51 -10.65 -25.34
CA GLU A 65 11.62 -10.03 -26.66
C GLU A 65 10.38 -9.22 -27.08
N ALA A 66 9.33 -9.16 -26.25
CA ALA A 66 8.09 -8.46 -26.60
C ALA A 66 8.26 -6.94 -26.73
N GLY A 67 9.37 -6.41 -26.20
CA GLY A 67 9.63 -4.97 -26.13
C GLY A 67 8.75 -4.27 -25.10
N VAL A 68 8.65 -2.95 -25.21
CA VAL A 68 7.81 -2.12 -24.32
C VAL A 68 6.56 -1.65 -25.07
N PRO A 69 5.38 -1.64 -24.42
CA PRO A 69 4.18 -1.09 -25.05
C PRO A 69 4.29 0.43 -25.21
N ASN A 70 3.76 0.96 -26.31
CA ASN A 70 3.57 2.40 -26.45
C ASN A 70 2.35 2.85 -25.62
N LEU A 71 2.61 3.27 -24.38
CA LEU A 71 1.62 3.75 -23.41
C LEU A 71 1.37 5.26 -23.47
N SER A 72 1.88 5.95 -24.51
CA SER A 72 1.87 7.41 -24.58
C SER A 72 0.48 8.07 -24.57
N ASN A 73 -0.61 7.30 -24.77
CA ASN A 73 -1.99 7.76 -24.66
C ASN A 73 -2.74 7.16 -23.45
N VAL A 74 -2.11 6.28 -22.67
CA VAL A 74 -2.74 5.58 -21.55
C VAL A 74 -2.74 6.46 -20.31
N THR A 75 -3.93 6.84 -19.86
CA THR A 75 -4.14 7.50 -18.57
C THR A 75 -4.78 6.57 -17.53
N ASN A 76 -5.26 5.41 -17.95
CA ASN A 76 -6.06 4.50 -17.14
C ASN A 76 -5.59 3.03 -17.29
N MET A 77 -5.11 2.47 -16.19
CA MET A 77 -4.67 1.07 -16.01
C MET A 77 -5.56 0.31 -15.00
N PHE A 78 -6.78 0.80 -14.76
CA PHE A 78 -7.72 0.20 -13.81
C PHE A 78 -7.87 -1.31 -14.06
N GLY A 79 -7.59 -2.12 -13.04
CA GLY A 79 -7.79 -3.57 -13.08
C GLY A 79 -7.04 -4.28 -14.21
N MET A 80 -5.95 -3.71 -14.73
CA MET A 80 -5.26 -4.25 -15.92
C MET A 80 -4.87 -5.72 -15.73
N PHE A 81 -4.34 -6.07 -14.56
CA PHE A 81 -3.83 -7.41 -14.21
C PHE A 81 -4.57 -8.03 -13.02
N GLN A 82 -5.78 -7.57 -12.71
CA GLN A 82 -6.57 -8.12 -11.62
C GLN A 82 -6.82 -9.63 -11.84
N ASN A 83 -6.65 -10.45 -10.80
CA ASN A 83 -6.78 -11.91 -10.82
C ASN A 83 -5.89 -12.62 -11.87
N SER A 84 -4.79 -11.99 -12.28
CA SER A 84 -3.89 -12.56 -13.29
C SER A 84 -2.69 -13.25 -12.65
N SER A 85 -2.17 -14.28 -13.33
CA SER A 85 -0.83 -14.79 -13.04
C SER A 85 0.10 -14.20 -14.09
N LEU A 86 0.78 -13.12 -13.73
CA LEU A 86 1.62 -12.33 -14.63
C LEU A 86 3.10 -12.66 -14.40
N SER A 87 3.77 -13.07 -15.47
CA SER A 87 5.23 -13.16 -15.54
C SER A 87 5.76 -12.28 -16.67
N GLY A 88 6.88 -11.60 -16.44
CA GLY A 88 7.52 -10.74 -17.44
C GLY A 88 8.09 -9.46 -16.81
N ASP A 89 8.97 -8.81 -17.56
CA ASP A 89 9.62 -7.56 -17.14
C ASP A 89 8.74 -6.36 -17.49
N LEU A 90 8.33 -5.60 -16.47
CA LEU A 90 7.57 -4.35 -16.62
C LEU A 90 8.41 -3.11 -16.29
N SER A 91 9.68 -3.27 -15.89
CA SER A 91 10.51 -2.19 -15.34
C SER A 91 10.66 -1.00 -16.29
N LYS A 92 10.64 -1.26 -17.60
CA LYS A 92 10.83 -0.24 -18.66
C LYS A 92 9.53 0.37 -19.18
N TRP A 93 8.38 0.08 -18.55
CA TRP A 93 7.10 0.65 -18.98
C TRP A 93 7.02 2.13 -18.61
N ASP A 94 6.76 2.98 -19.61
CA ASP A 94 6.49 4.40 -19.37
C ASP A 94 5.04 4.59 -18.88
N VAL A 95 4.88 4.70 -17.57
CA VAL A 95 3.59 4.98 -16.90
C VAL A 95 3.40 6.45 -16.53
N SER A 96 4.27 7.35 -16.98
CA SER A 96 4.33 8.77 -16.55
C SER A 96 3.06 9.59 -16.85
N LYS A 97 2.17 9.08 -17.71
CA LYS A 97 0.88 9.71 -18.05
C LYS A 97 -0.33 9.08 -17.34
N VAL A 98 -0.12 7.98 -16.63
CA VAL A 98 -1.18 7.26 -15.93
C VAL A 98 -1.66 8.07 -14.74
N THR A 99 -2.98 8.20 -14.61
CA THR A 99 -3.63 8.87 -13.47
C THR A 99 -4.42 7.90 -12.60
N ASN A 100 -4.77 6.73 -13.12
CA ASN A 100 -5.58 5.72 -12.41
C ASN A 100 -4.94 4.33 -12.49
N MET A 101 -4.53 3.80 -11.35
CA MET A 101 -3.98 2.44 -11.16
C MET A 101 -4.83 1.59 -10.21
N PHE A 102 -6.08 2.00 -9.95
CA PHE A 102 -6.96 1.29 -9.03
C PHE A 102 -7.09 -0.20 -9.42
N GLY A 103 -6.83 -1.08 -8.46
CA GLY A 103 -6.92 -2.54 -8.63
C GLY A 103 -5.98 -3.13 -9.68
N MET A 104 -4.94 -2.43 -10.13
CA MET A 104 -4.10 -2.88 -11.25
C MET A 104 -3.55 -4.30 -11.05
N PHE A 105 -3.06 -4.63 -9.86
CA PHE A 105 -2.48 -5.93 -9.49
C PHE A 105 -3.29 -6.66 -8.41
N ALA A 106 -4.57 -6.31 -8.24
CA ALA A 106 -5.44 -6.93 -7.24
C ALA A 106 -5.52 -8.45 -7.46
N ASN A 107 -5.15 -9.23 -6.44
CA ASN A 107 -5.09 -10.69 -6.44
C ASN A 107 -4.24 -11.23 -7.62
N SER A 108 -3.13 -10.53 -7.92
CA SER A 108 -2.13 -10.97 -8.87
C SER A 108 -0.92 -11.54 -8.17
N SER A 109 -0.31 -12.57 -8.78
CA SER A 109 0.98 -13.15 -8.36
C SER A 109 2.19 -12.32 -8.82
N PHE A 110 1.96 -11.16 -9.43
CA PHE A 110 3.04 -10.29 -9.89
C PHE A 110 3.95 -9.84 -8.73
N ASN A 111 5.25 -10.05 -8.88
CA ASN A 111 6.28 -9.59 -7.94
C ASN A 111 7.54 -9.12 -8.69
N GLY A 112 7.36 -8.52 -9.87
CA GLY A 112 8.46 -7.99 -10.69
C GLY A 112 8.83 -6.56 -10.27
N ASP A 113 9.97 -6.09 -10.79
CA ASP A 113 10.47 -4.76 -10.50
C ASP A 113 9.65 -3.65 -11.19
N ILE A 114 9.19 -2.70 -10.37
CA ILE A 114 8.44 -1.49 -10.76
C ILE A 114 8.95 -0.25 -9.99
N SER A 115 10.15 -0.34 -9.41
CA SER A 115 10.75 0.72 -8.58
C SER A 115 10.94 2.03 -9.36
N GLU A 116 11.32 1.95 -10.63
CA GLU A 116 11.60 3.08 -11.53
C GLU A 116 10.35 3.68 -12.20
N TRP A 117 9.13 3.25 -11.82
CA TRP A 117 7.91 3.79 -12.40
C TRP A 117 7.62 5.23 -11.94
N ASP A 118 7.46 6.15 -12.91
CA ASP A 118 6.96 7.50 -12.64
C ASP A 118 5.45 7.49 -12.36
N VAL A 119 5.08 7.35 -11.09
CA VAL A 119 3.69 7.42 -10.60
C VAL A 119 3.26 8.83 -10.19
N SER A 120 4.05 9.88 -10.49
CA SER A 120 3.83 11.25 -10.01
C SER A 120 2.54 11.92 -10.50
N LYS A 121 1.83 11.33 -11.46
CA LYS A 121 0.52 11.78 -11.95
C LYS A 121 -0.66 10.95 -11.44
N VAL A 122 -0.41 9.84 -10.76
CA VAL A 122 -1.45 8.95 -10.26
C VAL A 122 -2.22 9.62 -9.13
N THR A 123 -3.55 9.57 -9.22
CA THR A 123 -4.46 10.11 -8.19
C THR A 123 -5.23 9.02 -7.45
N SER A 124 -5.28 7.80 -7.99
CA SER A 124 -6.03 6.66 -7.42
C SER A 124 -5.22 5.36 -7.48
N MET A 125 -4.93 4.79 -6.32
CA MET A 125 -4.19 3.52 -6.12
C MET A 125 -4.95 2.51 -5.25
N GLY A 126 -6.22 2.77 -4.92
CA GLY A 126 -7.01 1.85 -4.10
C GLY A 126 -7.05 0.43 -4.68
N VAL A 127 -7.02 -0.57 -3.80
CA VAL A 127 -7.06 -2.01 -4.13
C VAL A 127 -5.89 -2.48 -5.01
N MET A 128 -4.88 -1.63 -5.30
CA MET A 128 -3.85 -1.94 -6.31
C MET A 128 -3.11 -3.26 -6.04
N PHE A 129 -2.79 -3.56 -4.77
CA PHE A 129 -2.10 -4.78 -4.34
C PHE A 129 -2.94 -5.60 -3.34
N TRP A 130 -4.27 -5.46 -3.37
CA TRP A 130 -5.15 -6.30 -2.56
C TRP A 130 -4.88 -7.78 -2.80
N ALA A 131 -4.72 -8.60 -1.76
CA ALA A 131 -4.43 -10.04 -1.85
C ALA A 131 -3.26 -10.38 -2.79
N SER A 132 -2.28 -9.47 -2.94
CA SER A 132 -1.12 -9.66 -3.80
C SER A 132 0.09 -10.13 -3.00
N THR A 133 0.89 -11.00 -3.63
CA THR A 133 2.21 -11.44 -3.15
C THR A 133 3.32 -10.41 -3.44
N PHE A 134 2.97 -9.24 -3.96
CA PHE A 134 3.94 -8.19 -4.28
C PHE A 134 4.63 -7.70 -3.01
N ASN A 135 5.97 -7.70 -3.03
CA ASN A 135 6.82 -7.18 -1.97
C ASN A 135 8.07 -6.50 -2.54
N GLY A 136 7.96 -5.93 -3.75
CA GLY A 136 9.02 -5.19 -4.41
C GLY A 136 9.22 -3.79 -3.82
N ASP A 137 10.36 -3.17 -4.13
CA ASP A 137 10.68 -1.82 -3.68
C ASP A 137 9.83 -0.76 -4.42
N ILE A 138 9.16 0.06 -3.65
CA ILE A 138 8.35 1.21 -4.08
C ILE A 138 8.60 2.45 -3.19
N SER A 139 9.73 2.46 -2.47
CA SER A 139 10.09 3.53 -1.53
C SER A 139 10.23 4.89 -2.22
N GLU A 140 10.79 4.90 -3.45
CA GLU A 140 11.04 6.11 -4.25
C GLU A 140 9.80 6.61 -5.04
N TRP A 141 8.65 5.96 -4.90
CA TRP A 141 7.45 6.40 -5.61
C TRP A 141 6.93 7.75 -5.13
N ASN A 142 6.77 8.69 -6.07
CA ASN A 142 6.13 9.97 -5.80
C ASN A 142 4.60 9.85 -5.75
N VAL A 143 4.05 9.61 -4.56
CA VAL A 143 2.60 9.48 -4.31
C VAL A 143 1.90 10.80 -3.93
N SER A 144 2.58 11.95 -4.04
CA SER A 144 2.09 13.27 -3.58
C SER A 144 0.78 13.78 -4.23
N LYS A 145 0.28 13.10 -5.27
CA LYS A 145 -1.01 13.40 -5.93
C LYS A 145 -2.11 12.39 -5.64
N VAL A 146 -1.79 11.28 -4.97
CA VAL A 146 -2.77 10.24 -4.66
C VAL A 146 -3.76 10.76 -3.62
N THR A 147 -5.05 10.56 -3.88
CA THR A 147 -6.13 10.92 -2.96
C THR A 147 -6.83 9.69 -2.38
N ASN A 148 -6.71 8.53 -3.03
CA ASN A 148 -7.35 7.28 -2.62
C ASN A 148 -6.34 6.12 -2.59
N MET A 149 -6.13 5.57 -1.39
CA MET A 149 -5.30 4.38 -1.10
C MET A 149 -6.10 3.27 -0.39
N ALA A 150 -7.43 3.33 -0.41
CA ALA A 150 -8.28 2.34 0.25
C ALA A 150 -7.92 0.92 -0.20
N GLU A 151 -7.77 -0.01 0.75
CA GLU A 151 -7.48 -1.42 0.55
C GLU A 151 -6.21 -1.71 -0.28
N MET A 152 -5.30 -0.74 -0.45
CA MET A 152 -4.14 -0.90 -1.35
C MET A 152 -3.30 -2.12 -1.01
N PHE A 153 -3.11 -2.44 0.28
CA PHE A 153 -2.36 -3.60 0.77
C PHE A 153 -3.22 -4.53 1.65
N PHE A 154 -4.54 -4.52 1.49
CA PHE A 154 -5.43 -5.42 2.24
C PHE A 154 -5.10 -6.87 1.86
N GLN A 155 -4.82 -7.73 2.85
CA GLN A 155 -4.37 -9.13 2.66
C GLN A 155 -3.10 -9.26 1.80
N SER A 156 -2.22 -8.26 1.79
CA SER A 156 -0.97 -8.31 1.05
C SER A 156 0.20 -8.77 1.91
N ASP A 157 1.17 -9.44 1.26
CA ASP A 157 2.48 -9.79 1.83
C ASP A 157 3.43 -8.58 1.92
N PHE A 158 3.01 -7.40 1.43
CA PHE A 158 3.85 -6.21 1.35
C PHE A 158 4.31 -5.73 2.74
N ASN A 159 5.62 -5.58 2.89
CA ASN A 159 6.27 -5.05 4.09
C ASN A 159 7.49 -4.17 3.74
N GLY A 160 7.47 -3.54 2.56
CA GLY A 160 8.53 -2.61 2.12
C GLY A 160 8.46 -1.26 2.83
N ASP A 161 9.56 -0.48 2.72
CA ASP A 161 9.62 0.86 3.29
C ASP A 161 8.80 1.86 2.44
N ILE A 162 7.88 2.55 3.11
CA ILE A 162 7.02 3.61 2.57
C ILE A 162 6.99 4.82 3.53
N SER A 163 7.97 4.93 4.42
CA SER A 163 8.01 5.93 5.49
C SER A 163 8.17 7.36 4.97
N ASP A 164 8.78 7.53 3.79
CA ASP A 164 9.03 8.83 3.16
C ASP A 164 7.98 9.22 2.09
N TRP A 165 6.91 8.43 1.93
CA TRP A 165 5.80 8.78 1.05
C TRP A 165 5.07 10.06 1.49
N ASP A 166 4.92 11.01 0.57
CA ASP A 166 4.07 12.19 0.76
C ASP A 166 2.58 11.81 0.58
N VAL A 167 1.91 11.47 1.68
CA VAL A 167 0.48 11.14 1.71
C VAL A 167 -0.42 12.33 2.07
N SER A 168 0.10 13.57 2.05
CA SER A 168 -0.60 14.78 2.51
C SER A 168 -1.90 15.09 1.76
N LYS A 169 -2.13 14.48 0.59
CA LYS A 169 -3.38 14.62 -0.20
C LYS A 169 -4.34 13.45 -0.06
N VAL A 170 -3.96 12.37 0.60
CA VAL A 170 -4.79 11.18 0.75
C VAL A 170 -5.98 11.50 1.65
N THR A 171 -7.19 11.18 1.18
CA THR A 171 -8.43 11.36 1.92
C THR A 171 -9.02 10.03 2.41
N ASN A 172 -8.71 8.93 1.73
CA ASN A 172 -9.22 7.60 2.04
C ASN A 172 -8.07 6.57 2.17
N MET A 173 -7.94 5.97 3.35
CA MET A 173 -7.02 4.88 3.69
C MET A 173 -7.77 3.69 4.31
N GLU A 174 -9.09 3.57 4.11
CA GLU A 174 -9.90 2.46 4.62
C GLU A 174 -9.24 1.11 4.31
N SER A 175 -9.14 0.25 5.32
CA SER A 175 -8.59 -1.11 5.22
C SER A 175 -7.20 -1.23 4.58
N MET A 176 -6.40 -0.17 4.48
CA MET A 176 -5.16 -0.18 3.68
C MET A 176 -4.20 -1.31 4.09
N PHE A 177 -4.09 -1.62 5.38
CA PHE A 177 -3.24 -2.68 5.94
C PHE A 177 -4.04 -3.75 6.69
N GLN A 178 -5.33 -3.89 6.41
CA GLN A 178 -6.15 -4.93 7.01
C GLN A 178 -5.55 -6.32 6.68
N SER A 179 -5.48 -7.22 7.66
CA SER A 179 -4.93 -8.57 7.48
C SER A 179 -3.60 -8.65 6.70
N SER A 180 -2.74 -7.63 6.82
CA SER A 180 -1.44 -7.55 6.16
C SER A 180 -0.31 -7.90 7.11
N ASP A 181 0.85 -8.21 6.53
CA ASP A 181 2.11 -8.41 7.27
C ASP A 181 2.90 -7.12 7.53
N PHE A 182 2.32 -5.97 7.21
CA PHE A 182 3.00 -4.68 7.28
C PHE A 182 3.39 -4.31 8.72
N ASN A 183 4.66 -3.90 8.89
CA ASN A 183 5.26 -3.43 10.14
C ASN A 183 6.19 -2.22 9.90
N GLY A 184 5.93 -1.38 8.89
CA GLY A 184 6.74 -0.19 8.60
C GLY A 184 6.45 1.00 9.52
N ASP A 185 7.38 1.96 9.59
CA ASP A 185 7.21 3.22 10.32
C ASP A 185 6.39 4.23 9.50
N LEU A 186 5.22 4.61 10.01
CA LEU A 186 4.30 5.58 9.38
C LEU A 186 4.25 6.92 10.12
N SER A 187 5.14 7.16 11.08
CA SER A 187 5.07 8.33 11.98
C SER A 187 5.23 9.67 11.27
N LYS A 188 5.87 9.69 10.09
CA LYS A 188 6.10 10.90 9.28
C LYS A 188 4.92 11.24 8.34
N TRP A 189 3.92 10.37 8.23
CA TRP A 189 2.83 10.57 7.29
C TRP A 189 1.93 11.74 7.70
N ASP A 190 1.79 12.73 6.81
CA ASP A 190 0.81 13.81 6.98
C ASP A 190 -0.61 13.28 6.71
N VAL A 191 -1.34 12.97 7.79
CA VAL A 191 -2.72 12.49 7.73
C VAL A 191 -3.76 13.63 7.82
N SER A 192 -3.36 14.90 7.68
CA SER A 192 -4.22 16.07 7.85
C SER A 192 -5.48 16.05 6.98
N LYS A 193 -5.41 15.46 5.78
CA LYS A 193 -6.51 15.39 4.81
C LYS A 193 -7.37 14.14 4.94
N VAL A 194 -6.96 13.16 5.73
CA VAL A 194 -7.67 11.88 5.82
C VAL A 194 -9.04 12.07 6.47
N THR A 195 -10.05 11.47 5.86
CA THR A 195 -11.42 11.46 6.34
C THR A 195 -11.93 10.05 6.65
N ASN A 196 -11.27 9.01 6.13
CA ASN A 196 -11.63 7.61 6.37
C ASN A 196 -10.37 6.76 6.59
N MET A 197 -10.31 6.09 7.75
CA MET A 197 -9.30 5.10 8.16
C MET A 197 -9.96 3.87 8.81
N ALA A 198 -11.23 3.62 8.53
CA ALA A 198 -11.92 2.45 9.08
C ALA A 198 -11.16 1.18 8.73
N ASN A 199 -11.06 0.25 9.68
CA ASN A 199 -10.42 -1.06 9.52
C ASN A 199 -8.92 -1.04 9.12
N MET A 200 -8.23 0.10 9.25
CA MET A 200 -6.84 0.29 8.76
C MET A 200 -5.90 -0.88 9.08
N PHE A 201 -5.89 -1.36 10.33
CA PHE A 201 -5.05 -2.48 10.79
C PHE A 201 -5.86 -3.66 11.34
N THR A 202 -7.15 -3.78 11.02
CA THR A 202 -7.95 -4.92 11.52
C THR A 202 -7.32 -6.25 11.11
N GLY A 203 -6.97 -7.08 12.09
CA GLY A 203 -6.34 -8.38 11.84
C GLY A 203 -4.89 -8.33 11.34
N ASN A 204 -4.23 -7.16 11.36
CA ASN A 204 -2.77 -7.10 11.25
C ASN A 204 -2.17 -7.54 12.58
N THR A 205 -1.42 -8.65 12.57
CA THR A 205 -0.75 -9.21 13.76
C THR A 205 0.76 -8.97 13.76
N SER A 206 1.28 -8.30 12.73
CA SER A 206 2.70 -8.17 12.44
C SER A 206 3.27 -6.83 12.89
N MET A 207 2.42 -5.80 13.03
CA MET A 207 2.82 -4.48 13.52
C MET A 207 3.34 -4.56 14.96
N SER A 208 4.59 -4.15 15.12
CA SER A 208 5.27 -4.08 16.41
C SER A 208 4.75 -2.93 17.27
N SER A 209 4.85 -3.07 18.59
CA SER A 209 4.52 -2.00 19.52
C SER A 209 5.43 -0.78 19.35
N GLU A 210 6.69 -0.96 18.93
CA GLU A 210 7.60 0.14 18.65
C GLU A 210 7.11 1.02 17.50
N ASN A 211 6.72 0.42 16.37
CA ASN A 211 6.24 1.18 15.22
C ASN A 211 4.83 1.74 15.47
N TYR A 212 3.99 1.03 16.22
CA TYR A 212 2.71 1.59 16.63
C TYR A 212 2.86 2.78 17.61
N ASP A 213 3.83 2.73 18.54
CA ASP A 213 4.17 3.87 19.40
C ASP A 213 4.62 5.08 18.58
N LYS A 214 5.51 4.88 17.60
CA LYS A 214 5.96 5.95 16.68
C LYS A 214 4.78 6.55 15.91
N LEU A 215 3.87 5.71 15.39
CA LEU A 215 2.66 6.15 14.71
C LEU A 215 1.80 7.04 15.62
N LEU A 216 1.50 6.59 16.84
CA LEU A 216 0.70 7.34 17.81
C LEU A 216 1.35 8.70 18.16
N ILE A 217 2.68 8.72 18.34
CA ILE A 217 3.42 9.95 18.62
C ILE A 217 3.40 10.90 17.41
N GLY A 218 3.69 10.38 16.22
CA GLY A 218 3.73 11.16 14.97
C GLY A 218 2.39 11.79 14.66
N TRP A 219 1.33 10.99 14.57
CA TRP A 219 0.00 11.47 14.17
C TRP A 219 -0.69 12.35 15.21
N SER A 220 -0.24 12.28 16.47
CA SER A 220 -0.69 13.20 17.52
C SER A 220 0.11 14.51 17.58
N THR A 221 1.18 14.66 16.79
CA THR A 221 2.06 15.83 16.81
C THR A 221 1.89 16.64 15.54
N LEU A 222 1.24 17.81 15.64
CA LEU A 222 1.10 18.71 14.50
C LEU A 222 2.46 19.34 14.12
N ASN A 223 3.08 18.86 13.06
CA ASN A 223 4.34 19.37 12.54
C ASN A 223 4.13 20.37 11.39
N THR A 224 3.83 21.62 11.76
CA THR A 224 3.63 22.70 10.77
C THR A 224 4.87 22.99 9.90
N ALA A 225 6.08 22.65 10.35
CA ALA A 225 7.30 22.77 9.55
C ALA A 225 7.33 21.73 8.39
N ALA A 226 6.70 20.57 8.59
CA ALA A 226 6.45 19.56 7.56
C ALA A 226 5.19 19.84 6.74
N ARG A 227 4.57 21.03 6.88
CA ARG A 227 3.36 21.49 6.18
C ARG A 227 2.06 20.77 6.57
N GLU A 228 2.07 20.00 7.66
CA GLU A 228 0.83 19.48 8.22
C GLU A 228 -0.12 20.64 8.58
N THR A 229 -1.40 20.46 8.26
CA THR A 229 -2.40 21.52 8.42
C THR A 229 -3.28 21.32 9.64
N LYS A 230 -3.44 20.08 10.11
CA LYS A 230 -4.19 19.73 11.32
C LYS A 230 -3.95 18.28 11.72
N ILE A 231 -4.20 17.97 12.98
CA ILE A 231 -4.56 16.60 13.36
C ILE A 231 -6.06 16.45 13.05
N PRO A 232 -6.47 15.48 12.20
CA PRO A 232 -7.88 15.33 11.85
C PRO A 232 -8.70 14.94 13.10
N SER A 233 -10.02 15.17 13.05
CA SER A 233 -10.91 14.87 14.18
C SER A 233 -11.98 13.86 13.76
N GLY A 234 -12.49 13.09 14.72
CA GLY A 234 -13.57 12.13 14.50
C GLY A 234 -13.17 10.91 13.66
N ILE A 235 -11.88 10.57 13.61
CA ILE A 235 -11.39 9.42 12.86
C ILE A 235 -11.70 8.13 13.61
N ALA A 236 -12.34 7.19 12.93
CA ALA A 236 -12.38 5.80 13.36
C ALA A 236 -11.11 5.10 12.88
N PHE A 237 -10.40 4.45 13.80
CA PHE A 237 -9.12 3.79 13.54
C PHE A 237 -9.07 2.46 14.28
N ASP A 238 -9.02 1.37 13.52
CA ASP A 238 -8.85 0.03 14.06
C ASP A 238 -7.35 -0.28 14.10
N ALA A 239 -6.82 -0.36 15.33
CA ALA A 239 -5.42 -0.52 15.64
C ALA A 239 -4.99 -1.99 15.58
N PRO A 240 -3.68 -2.28 15.47
CA PRO A 240 -3.16 -3.65 15.31
C PRO A 240 -3.31 -4.53 16.56
N ASP A 241 -2.62 -4.22 17.67
CA ASP A 241 -2.75 -4.98 18.95
C ASP A 241 -2.30 -4.16 20.17
N LYS A 242 -1.02 -3.75 20.23
CA LYS A 242 -0.42 -3.26 21.49
C LYS A 242 0.48 -2.06 21.32
N TYR A 243 0.40 -1.13 22.28
CA TYR A 243 1.30 0.03 22.41
C TYR A 243 1.92 0.08 23.81
N SER A 244 3.04 0.78 23.97
CA SER A 244 3.72 0.92 25.26
C SER A 244 3.39 2.27 25.93
N CYS A 245 3.97 2.54 27.12
CA CYS A 245 3.86 3.87 27.73
C CYS A 245 4.40 4.99 26.82
N ARG A 246 5.26 4.69 25.82
CA ARG A 246 5.77 5.69 24.87
C ARG A 246 4.66 6.24 23.96
N GLY A 247 3.81 5.37 23.42
CA GLY A 247 2.69 5.76 22.56
C GLY A 247 1.50 6.35 23.33
N LYS A 248 1.42 6.11 24.65
CA LYS A 248 0.26 6.47 25.48
C LYS A 248 -0.12 7.95 25.38
N ALA A 249 0.85 8.86 25.49
CA ALA A 249 0.57 10.30 25.42
C ALA A 249 -0.04 10.71 24.07
N GLY A 250 0.48 10.13 22.98
CA GLY A 250 -0.04 10.37 21.64
C GLY A 250 -1.46 9.83 21.46
N ARG A 251 -1.70 8.60 21.93
CA ARG A 251 -3.04 7.99 21.93
C ARG A 251 -4.06 8.79 22.74
N ASP A 252 -3.69 9.23 23.94
CA ASP A 252 -4.57 10.04 24.80
C ASP A 252 -4.91 11.37 24.12
N LYS A 253 -3.96 11.98 23.41
CA LYS A 253 -4.20 13.21 22.63
C LYS A 253 -5.15 12.98 21.46
N LEU A 254 -4.97 11.91 20.69
CA LEU A 254 -5.84 11.55 19.55
C LEU A 254 -7.28 11.25 20.02
N THR A 255 -7.43 10.52 21.12
CA THR A 255 -8.74 10.11 21.66
C THR A 255 -9.41 11.17 22.53
N GLY A 256 -8.65 12.17 23.01
CA GLY A 256 -9.18 13.27 23.81
C GLY A 256 -10.18 14.16 23.06
N ALA A 257 -10.98 14.92 23.81
CA ALA A 257 -12.14 15.66 23.29
C ALA A 257 -11.86 16.58 22.07
N THR A 258 -10.65 17.13 21.95
CA THR A 258 -10.27 18.00 20.82
C THR A 258 -10.26 17.26 19.48
N HIS A 259 -9.76 16.03 19.46
CA HIS A 259 -9.62 15.24 18.23
C HIS A 259 -10.67 14.13 18.15
N SER A 260 -11.13 13.60 19.28
CA SER A 260 -12.24 12.65 19.36
C SER A 260 -12.06 11.42 18.43
N TRP A 261 -10.82 10.92 18.29
CA TRP A 261 -10.60 9.66 17.58
C TRP A 261 -11.23 8.50 18.33
N THR A 262 -11.79 7.56 17.59
CA THR A 262 -12.24 6.27 18.11
C THR A 262 -11.21 5.22 17.71
N ILE A 263 -10.26 4.94 18.61
CA ILE A 263 -9.26 3.89 18.44
C ILE A 263 -9.77 2.58 19.05
N LYS A 264 -9.85 1.52 18.26
CA LYS A 264 -10.32 0.19 18.69
C LYS A 264 -9.24 -0.86 18.53
N GLY A 265 -9.32 -1.90 19.36
CA GLY A 265 -8.48 -3.10 19.22
C GLY A 265 -7.09 -3.00 19.86
N ASP A 266 -6.68 -1.82 20.33
CA ASP A 266 -5.40 -1.67 21.02
C ASP A 266 -5.47 -1.80 22.55
N GLU A 267 -4.38 -2.30 23.12
CA GLU A 267 -4.17 -2.40 24.56
C GLU A 267 -2.80 -1.82 24.96
N LEU A 268 -2.76 -1.12 26.11
CA LEU A 268 -1.50 -0.70 26.72
C LEU A 268 -0.79 -1.92 27.29
N ILE A 269 0.45 -2.14 26.88
CA ILE A 269 1.31 -3.18 27.47
C ILE A 269 1.49 -2.86 28.95
N SER A 270 0.82 -3.64 29.79
CA SER A 270 1.00 -3.61 31.24
C SER A 270 2.06 -4.65 31.61
N ILE A 271 3.15 -4.19 32.23
CA ILE A 271 4.15 -5.09 32.78
C ILE A 271 3.51 -5.79 33.98
N ARG A 272 3.36 -7.11 33.95
CA ARG A 272 2.97 -7.86 35.15
C ARG A 272 4.09 -7.76 36.17
N THR A 273 3.83 -7.12 37.30
CA THR A 273 4.60 -7.30 38.53
C THR A 273 4.20 -8.62 39.20
N ASP A 274 4.40 -9.74 38.52
CA ASP A 274 4.36 -11.04 39.21
C ASP A 274 5.76 -11.21 39.83
N ALA A 275 5.93 -10.63 41.01
CA ALA A 275 7.15 -10.62 41.79
C ALA A 275 7.54 -12.04 42.22
N ALA A 276 8.29 -12.75 41.38
CA ALA A 276 9.18 -13.82 41.80
C ALA A 276 10.27 -14.01 40.73
N SER A 277 11.44 -13.42 40.99
CA SER A 277 12.69 -13.51 40.21
C SER A 277 12.74 -12.74 38.88
N LEU A 278 13.15 -11.48 38.97
CA LEU A 278 14.16 -10.76 38.13
C LEU A 278 14.07 -9.25 38.45
N PRO A 279 15.14 -8.46 38.30
CA PRO A 279 15.12 -7.05 38.65
C PRO A 279 14.11 -6.29 37.78
N GLU A 280 13.22 -5.56 38.45
CA GLU A 280 12.11 -4.80 37.89
C GLU A 280 12.54 -3.89 36.72
N VAL A 281 11.88 -4.05 35.57
CA VAL A 281 11.64 -2.91 34.67
C VAL A 281 10.26 -2.39 35.04
N THR A 282 10.21 -1.41 35.93
CA THR A 282 9.00 -0.65 36.23
C THR A 282 8.86 0.48 35.21
N SER A 283 7.91 0.34 34.28
CA SER A 283 7.28 1.52 33.69
C SER A 283 5.79 1.46 34.01
N GLN A 284 5.46 1.69 35.27
CA GLN A 284 4.14 2.23 35.58
C GLN A 284 4.08 3.62 34.93
N CYS A 285 3.07 3.89 34.11
CA CYS A 285 2.89 5.22 33.55
C CYS A 285 2.35 6.16 34.67
N GLU A 286 3.11 6.37 35.75
CA GLU A 286 2.80 7.36 36.78
C GLU A 286 3.56 8.66 36.49
N GLY A 287 2.80 9.76 36.39
CA GLY A 287 3.25 11.12 36.70
C GLY A 287 4.49 11.67 35.99
N THR A 288 4.25 12.55 35.02
CA THR A 288 5.06 13.74 34.65
C THR A 288 6.25 13.64 33.68
N ASP A 289 6.70 12.48 33.21
CA ASP A 289 7.74 12.46 32.15
C ASP A 289 7.12 12.35 30.74
N LEU A 290 6.37 13.39 30.36
CA LEU A 290 5.63 13.50 29.10
C LEU A 290 6.33 14.36 28.03
N THR A 291 7.65 14.61 28.15
CA THR A 291 8.38 15.29 27.08
C THR A 291 8.95 14.29 26.07
N PRO A 292 8.74 14.48 24.75
CA PRO A 292 9.40 13.67 23.73
C PRO A 292 10.91 13.76 23.91
N PRO A 293 11.66 12.66 23.82
CA PRO A 293 13.11 12.72 23.95
C PRO A 293 13.68 13.56 22.80
N THR A 294 14.23 14.73 23.10
CA THR A 294 15.12 15.42 22.18
C THR A 294 16.33 14.53 21.93
N ALA A 295 16.70 14.37 20.65
CA ALA A 295 17.82 13.57 20.20
C ALA A 295 19.12 13.93 20.94
N LYS A 296 19.44 13.15 21.99
CA LYS A 296 20.76 12.84 22.57
C LYS A 296 20.59 12.40 24.02
N SER A 297 20.46 11.10 24.23
CA SER A 297 20.92 10.48 25.49
C SER A 297 21.39 9.08 25.19
N SER A 298 22.71 8.95 25.06
CA SER A 298 23.42 7.68 25.07
C SER A 298 23.20 6.98 26.41
N CYS A 299 22.55 5.81 26.40
CA CYS A 299 22.54 4.93 27.56
C CYS A 299 23.86 4.16 27.61
N THR A 300 24.78 4.56 28.49
CA THR A 300 25.91 3.73 28.92
C THR A 300 25.42 2.76 30.01
N VAL A 301 25.54 1.47 29.73
CA VAL A 301 25.34 0.40 30.72
C VAL A 301 26.52 0.44 31.69
N GLY A 302 26.25 0.68 32.97
CA GLY A 302 27.25 0.55 34.02
C GLY A 302 27.48 -0.94 34.31
N GLU A 303 28.68 -1.42 34.02
CA GLU A 303 29.16 -2.71 34.51
C GLU A 303 29.25 -2.66 36.04
N GLY A 304 28.39 -3.41 36.72
CA GLY A 304 28.49 -3.64 38.15
C GLY A 304 29.64 -4.60 38.43
N THR A 305 30.73 -4.08 39.00
CA THR A 305 31.77 -4.90 39.62
C THR A 305 31.38 -5.35 41.02
N THR A 306 31.59 -6.66 41.23
CA THR A 306 31.68 -7.48 42.46
C THR A 306 30.46 -7.61 43.35
#